data_AF-A0A2T1BWL5-F1
#
_entry.id   AF-A0A2T1BWL5-F1
#
_cell.length_a   1.000
_cell.length_b   1.000
_cell.length_c   1.000
_cell.angle_alpha   90.00
_cell.angle_beta   90.00
_cell.angle_gamma   90.00
#
_symmetry.space_group_name_H-M   'P 1'
#
loop_
_entity.id
_entity.type
_entity.pdbx_description
1 polymer ?
#
loop_
_entity_poly.entity_id
_entity_poly.type
_entity_poly.pdbx_seq_one_letter_code
_entity_poly.pdbx_strand_id
1 'polypeptide(L)'
;MGQYHLIVNLDKKEYLNPSYFGDGLKLWEFAGSKTTIGLTALLTANNEGAGGDFNVPTSNHLIGSWAGDKIAIIGDYQQAERLDGITYQLVEATFDNISTDLMQILYQDRFFSEINANLMNLHEQKQQKLLGIIKCVKIILKSLILKLLPNSTVS
;
A
#
# COMPACT_ATOMS: atom_id res chain seq x y z
N MET A 1 16.62 -12.62 12.63
CA MET A 1 16.62 -11.50 11.64
C MET A 1 16.86 -12.10 10.26
N GLY A 2 16.35 -11.49 9.20
CA GLY A 2 16.45 -12.01 7.83
C GLY A 2 16.90 -10.92 6.86
N GLN A 3 17.28 -11.32 5.65
CA GLN A 3 17.79 -10.46 4.59
C GLN A 3 16.69 -9.50 4.07
N TYR A 4 17.06 -8.23 3.88
CA TYR A 4 16.22 -7.17 3.33
C TYR A 4 16.56 -6.90 1.86
N HIS A 5 15.58 -6.49 1.06
CA HIS A 5 15.74 -6.36 -0.38
C HIS A 5 15.18 -5.05 -0.94
N LEU A 6 15.81 -4.56 -2.00
CA LEU A 6 15.35 -3.47 -2.86
C LEU A 6 15.15 -4.00 -4.29
N ILE A 7 14.24 -3.39 -5.03
CA ILE A 7 14.11 -3.61 -6.48
C ILE A 7 14.81 -2.44 -7.17
N VAL A 8 15.75 -2.71 -8.06
CA VAL A 8 16.72 -1.73 -8.53
C VAL A 8 16.76 -1.72 -10.05
N ASN A 9 16.66 -0.53 -10.65
CA ASN A 9 16.97 -0.29 -12.04
C ASN A 9 18.44 0.11 -12.18
N LEU A 10 19.23 -0.75 -12.80
CA LEU A 10 20.67 -0.58 -12.94
C LEU A 10 21.05 0.41 -14.04
N ASP A 11 20.22 0.54 -15.07
CA ASP A 11 20.49 1.45 -16.19
C ASP A 11 20.18 2.90 -15.82
N LYS A 12 19.09 3.12 -15.05
CA LYS A 12 18.66 4.46 -14.61
C LYS A 12 19.21 4.90 -13.26
N LYS A 13 19.74 3.96 -12.47
CA LYS A 13 20.13 4.17 -11.08
C LYS A 13 18.97 4.65 -10.19
N GLU A 14 17.84 3.97 -10.32
CA GLU A 14 16.64 4.20 -9.53
C GLU A 14 16.30 2.93 -8.74
N TYR A 15 15.56 3.05 -7.63
CA TYR A 15 15.13 1.89 -6.87
C TYR A 15 13.74 2.05 -6.22
N LEU A 16 13.12 0.91 -5.96
CA LEU A 16 11.95 0.75 -5.12
C LEU A 16 12.33 0.12 -3.78
N ASN A 17 11.81 0.72 -2.72
CA ASN A 17 11.87 0.20 -1.36
C ASN A 17 10.48 -0.30 -0.95
N PRO A 18 10.29 -1.61 -0.72
CA PRO A 18 8.98 -2.20 -0.39
C PRO A 18 8.26 -1.55 0.81
N SER A 19 9.01 -1.01 1.78
CA SER A 19 8.43 -0.39 2.97
C SER A 19 7.59 0.85 2.66
N TYR A 20 7.90 1.57 1.57
CA TYR A 20 7.15 2.76 1.14
C TYR A 20 5.77 2.40 0.55
N PHE A 21 5.60 1.14 0.12
CA PHE A 21 4.31 0.58 -0.30
C PHE A 21 3.53 0.01 0.90
N GLY A 22 4.13 -0.02 2.09
CA GLY A 22 3.59 -0.65 3.30
C GLY A 22 3.78 -2.17 3.33
N ASP A 23 4.72 -2.70 2.54
CA ASP A 23 5.07 -4.12 2.52
C ASP A 23 6.31 -4.40 3.39
N GLY A 24 6.57 -5.68 3.69
CA GLY A 24 7.79 -6.08 4.37
C GLY A 24 9.02 -6.09 3.45
N LEU A 25 10.22 -6.04 4.01
CA LEU A 25 11.49 -5.98 3.27
C LEU A 25 12.10 -7.34 2.96
N LYS A 26 11.60 -8.44 3.53
CA LYS A 26 12.07 -9.78 3.17
C LYS A 26 11.47 -10.18 1.82
N LEU A 27 12.23 -10.94 1.03
CA LEU A 27 11.87 -11.27 -0.36
C LEU A 27 10.42 -11.80 -0.52
N TRP A 28 10.00 -12.72 0.36
CA TRP A 28 8.65 -13.28 0.33
C TRP A 28 7.55 -12.32 0.79
N GLU A 29 7.89 -11.26 1.53
CA GLU A 29 6.92 -10.32 2.09
C GLU A 29 6.36 -9.35 1.02
N PHE A 30 7.04 -9.21 -0.13
CA PHE A 30 6.58 -8.33 -1.22
C PHE A 30 6.44 -9.00 -2.59
N ALA A 31 6.64 -10.32 -2.69
CA ALA A 31 6.63 -11.06 -3.98
C ALA A 31 5.27 -11.09 -4.71
N GLY A 32 4.20 -10.60 -4.09
CA GLY A 32 2.86 -10.53 -4.69
C GLY A 32 2.01 -9.42 -4.04
N SER A 33 2.63 -8.30 -3.74
CA SER A 33 2.06 -7.20 -2.96
C SER A 33 1.93 -5.90 -3.78
N LYS A 34 1.67 -4.78 -3.10
CA LYS A 34 1.61 -3.45 -3.73
C LYS A 34 2.92 -3.06 -4.41
N THR A 35 4.05 -3.46 -3.84
CA THR A 35 5.36 -3.28 -4.46
C THR A 35 5.43 -3.94 -5.84
N THR A 36 4.92 -5.17 -6.00
CA THR A 36 4.89 -5.82 -7.33
C THR A 36 3.93 -5.16 -8.31
N ILE A 37 2.82 -4.58 -7.85
CA ILE A 37 1.96 -3.75 -8.71
C ILE A 37 2.74 -2.53 -9.22
N GLY A 38 3.50 -1.87 -8.35
CA GLY A 38 4.39 -0.78 -8.74
C GLY A 38 5.45 -1.21 -9.74
N LEU A 39 6.10 -2.36 -9.51
CA LEU A 39 7.03 -2.91 -10.49
C LEU A 39 6.35 -3.19 -11.83
N THR A 40 5.14 -3.76 -11.85
CA THR A 40 4.37 -3.99 -13.09
C THR A 40 4.09 -2.68 -13.81
N ALA A 41 3.74 -1.61 -13.09
CA ALA A 41 3.50 -0.29 -13.66
C ALA A 41 4.77 0.32 -14.29
N LEU A 42 5.94 0.13 -13.68
CA LEU A 42 7.21 0.59 -14.24
C LEU A 42 7.65 -0.21 -15.46
N LEU A 43 7.37 -1.52 -15.48
CA LEU A 43 7.79 -2.44 -16.54
C LEU A 43 6.85 -2.48 -17.75
N THR A 44 5.67 -1.87 -17.67
CA THR A 44 4.69 -1.96 -18.76
C THR A 44 5.20 -1.26 -20.01
N ALA A 45 5.35 -1.99 -21.12
CA ALA A 45 5.80 -1.38 -22.37
C ALA A 45 4.68 -0.57 -23.05
N ASN A 46 3.42 -0.95 -22.81
CA ASN A 46 2.24 -0.31 -23.39
C ASN A 46 1.24 -0.01 -22.27
N ASN A 47 0.69 1.21 -22.26
CA ASN A 47 -0.38 1.63 -21.35
C ASN A 47 -1.28 2.64 -22.10
N GLU A 48 -1.93 2.17 -23.16
CA GLU A 48 -2.62 3.00 -24.16
C GLU A 48 -4.11 3.24 -23.82
N GLY A 49 -4.57 2.76 -22.67
CA GLY A 49 -5.93 2.99 -22.16
C GLY A 49 -6.95 1.98 -22.66
N ALA A 50 -6.51 0.77 -23.03
CA ALA A 50 -7.39 -0.36 -23.27
C ALA A 50 -7.95 -0.91 -21.94
N GLY A 51 -8.98 -1.76 -22.01
CA GLY A 51 -9.54 -2.37 -20.80
C GLY A 51 -8.51 -3.25 -20.07
N GLY A 52 -8.18 -2.88 -18.82
CA GLY A 52 -7.19 -3.58 -17.99
C GLY A 52 -5.90 -2.79 -17.72
N ASP A 53 -5.72 -1.64 -18.37
CA ASP A 53 -4.55 -0.77 -18.22
C ASP A 53 -4.58 0.07 -16.93
N PHE A 54 -3.42 0.60 -16.54
CA PHE A 54 -3.34 1.60 -15.46
C PHE A 54 -3.97 2.91 -15.94
N ASN A 55 -5.01 3.34 -15.23
CA ASN A 55 -5.77 4.55 -15.50
C ASN A 55 -5.22 5.72 -14.68
N VAL A 56 -3.99 6.10 -14.98
CA VAL A 56 -3.28 7.24 -14.36
C VAL A 56 -3.08 8.37 -15.39
N PRO A 57 -2.85 9.62 -14.96
CA PRO A 57 -2.65 10.73 -15.89
C PRO A 57 -1.51 10.49 -16.87
N THR A 58 -1.74 10.78 -18.15
CA THR A 58 -0.76 10.60 -19.24
C THR A 58 0.46 11.52 -19.13
N SER A 59 0.40 12.58 -18.31
CA SER A 59 1.53 13.45 -18.01
C SER A 59 2.59 12.81 -17.10
N ASN A 60 2.33 11.59 -16.62
CA ASN A 60 3.25 10.88 -15.76
C ASN A 60 4.38 10.21 -16.56
N HIS A 61 5.61 10.40 -16.11
CA HIS A 61 6.82 9.86 -16.74
C HIS A 61 7.28 8.51 -16.16
N LEU A 62 6.68 8.01 -15.06
CA LEU A 62 7.11 6.77 -14.41
C LEU A 62 6.44 5.51 -14.98
N ILE A 63 5.22 5.58 -15.51
CA ILE A 63 4.59 4.38 -16.10
C ILE A 63 5.38 3.94 -17.33
N GLY A 64 5.78 2.68 -17.35
CA GLY A 64 6.60 2.11 -18.41
C GLY A 64 8.02 2.65 -18.47
N SER A 65 8.45 3.46 -17.50
CA SER A 65 9.76 4.10 -17.54
C SER A 65 10.91 3.11 -17.40
N TRP A 66 10.67 1.90 -16.88
CA TRP A 66 11.66 0.82 -16.74
C TRP A 66 11.50 -0.26 -17.81
N ALA A 67 10.60 -0.08 -18.79
CA ALA A 67 10.38 -1.06 -19.84
C ALA A 67 11.65 -1.22 -20.69
N GLY A 68 12.22 -2.43 -20.67
CA GLY A 68 13.44 -2.77 -21.41
C GLY A 68 14.75 -2.56 -20.63
N ASP A 69 14.70 -2.01 -19.43
CA ASP A 69 15.89 -1.77 -18.60
C ASP A 69 16.37 -3.03 -17.85
N LYS A 70 17.62 -3.02 -17.41
CA LYS A 70 18.20 -4.04 -16.53
C LYS A 70 17.75 -3.84 -15.09
N ILE A 71 16.85 -4.71 -14.63
CA ILE A 71 16.30 -4.70 -13.27
C ILE A 71 16.83 -5.87 -12.44
N ALA A 72 17.17 -5.61 -11.18
CA ALA A 72 17.60 -6.62 -10.21
C ALA A 72 16.89 -6.44 -8.86
N ILE A 73 16.71 -7.54 -8.12
CA ILE A 73 16.37 -7.48 -6.69
C ILE A 73 17.65 -7.73 -5.90
N ILE A 74 18.08 -6.73 -5.14
CA ILE A 74 19.36 -6.75 -4.42
C ILE A 74 19.08 -6.87 -2.93
N GLY A 75 19.67 -7.88 -2.28
CA GLY A 75 19.54 -8.09 -0.85
C GLY A 75 20.75 -7.58 -0.05
N ASP A 76 20.54 -7.18 1.20
CA ASP A 76 21.57 -6.61 2.07
C ASP A 76 22.71 -7.56 2.48
N TYR A 77 22.52 -8.87 2.33
CA TYR A 77 23.56 -9.89 2.54
C TYR A 77 24.35 -10.24 1.27
N GLN A 78 23.98 -9.68 0.11
CA GLN A 78 24.62 -10.01 -1.16
C GLN A 78 26.05 -9.45 -1.21
N GLN A 79 26.97 -10.29 -1.70
CA GLN A 79 28.35 -9.88 -1.96
C GLN A 79 28.44 -9.09 -3.27
N ALA A 80 29.32 -8.09 -3.28
CA ALA A 80 29.43 -7.09 -4.35
C ALA A 80 29.80 -7.66 -5.73
N GLU A 81 30.44 -8.83 -5.78
CA GLU A 81 30.99 -9.45 -7.00
C GLU A 81 29.92 -9.83 -8.04
N ARG A 82 28.66 -10.03 -7.63
CA ARG A 82 27.61 -10.54 -8.52
C ARG A 82 27.02 -9.46 -9.46
N LEU A 83 27.16 -8.19 -9.13
CA LEU A 83 26.57 -7.06 -9.87
C LEU A 83 27.60 -5.94 -10.04
N ASP A 84 28.82 -6.28 -10.45
CA ASP A 84 29.90 -5.32 -10.74
C ASP A 84 30.17 -4.31 -9.61
N GLY A 85 30.09 -4.78 -8.35
CA GLY A 85 30.30 -3.96 -7.17
C GLY A 85 29.05 -3.31 -6.59
N ILE A 86 27.88 -3.45 -7.24
CA ILE A 86 26.63 -2.87 -6.76
C ILE A 86 26.11 -3.65 -5.54
N THR A 87 26.06 -2.97 -4.41
CA THR A 87 25.55 -3.49 -3.14
C THR A 87 24.28 -2.75 -2.71
N TYR A 88 23.54 -3.35 -1.77
CA TYR A 88 22.38 -2.71 -1.15
C TYR A 88 22.71 -1.32 -0.59
N GLN A 89 23.81 -1.20 0.14
CA GLN A 89 24.23 0.06 0.77
C GLN A 89 24.65 1.11 -0.27
N LEU A 90 25.28 0.69 -1.38
CA LEU A 90 25.62 1.59 -2.47
C LEU A 90 24.35 2.15 -3.12
N VAL A 91 23.36 1.30 -3.38
CA VAL A 91 22.06 1.71 -3.95
C VAL A 91 21.39 2.74 -3.04
N GLU A 92 21.21 2.45 -1.74
CA GLU A 92 20.59 3.42 -0.83
C GLU A 92 21.33 4.76 -0.73
N ALA A 93 22.66 4.74 -0.90
CA ALA A 93 23.47 5.94 -0.81
C ALA A 93 23.53 6.76 -2.11
N THR A 94 23.30 6.15 -3.27
CA THR A 94 23.64 6.76 -4.57
C THR A 94 22.57 6.68 -5.65
N PHE A 95 21.54 5.86 -5.49
CA PHE A 95 20.45 5.70 -6.45
C PHE A 95 19.23 6.52 -6.00
N ASP A 96 18.41 6.93 -6.95
CA ASP A 96 17.20 7.70 -6.66
C ASP A 96 16.06 6.78 -6.20
N ASN A 97 15.48 7.09 -5.04
CA ASN A 97 14.32 6.37 -4.52
C ASN A 97 13.02 6.92 -5.11
N ILE A 98 12.44 6.23 -6.09
CA ILE A 98 11.21 6.66 -6.76
C ILE A 98 9.93 6.10 -6.11
N SER A 99 10.04 5.42 -4.96
CA SER A 99 8.93 4.66 -4.37
C SER A 99 7.73 5.53 -4.01
N THR A 100 7.98 6.69 -3.38
CA THR A 100 6.90 7.60 -2.96
C THR A 100 6.17 8.18 -4.17
N ASP A 101 6.92 8.60 -5.18
CA ASP A 101 6.36 9.23 -6.38
C ASP A 101 5.50 8.22 -7.14
N LEU A 102 6.04 7.01 -7.37
CA LEU A 102 5.29 5.93 -8.01
C LEU A 102 4.03 5.58 -7.21
N MET A 103 4.13 5.51 -5.89
CA MET A 103 2.99 5.24 -5.03
C MET A 103 1.91 6.31 -5.22
N GLN A 104 2.26 7.60 -5.16
CA GLN A 104 1.30 8.70 -5.36
C GLN A 104 0.62 8.66 -6.72
N ILE A 105 1.33 8.25 -7.76
CA ILE A 105 0.78 8.00 -9.09
C ILE A 105 -0.26 6.89 -9.05
N LEU A 106 0.07 5.75 -8.45
CA LEU A 106 -0.83 4.58 -8.42
C LEU A 106 -2.09 4.85 -7.60
N TYR A 107 -2.03 5.72 -6.59
CA TYR A 107 -3.22 6.14 -5.85
C TYR A 107 -4.19 7.00 -6.67
N GLN A 108 -3.74 7.59 -7.77
CA GLN A 108 -4.61 8.33 -8.70
C GLN A 108 -5.36 7.38 -9.65
N ASP A 109 -4.94 6.12 -9.72
CA ASP A 109 -5.59 5.12 -10.54
C ASP A 109 -7.04 4.89 -10.08
N ARG A 110 -7.95 4.80 -11.06
CA ARG A 110 -9.38 4.63 -10.82
C ARG A 110 -9.67 3.39 -9.97
N PHE A 111 -9.03 2.26 -10.23
CA PHE A 111 -9.25 1.02 -9.49
C PHE A 111 -8.91 1.18 -8.01
N PHE A 112 -7.76 1.80 -7.70
CA PHE A 112 -7.39 2.10 -6.33
C PHE A 112 -8.36 3.11 -5.68
N SER A 113 -8.83 4.11 -6.43
CA SER A 113 -9.82 5.07 -5.95
C SER A 113 -11.15 4.41 -5.59
N GLU A 114 -11.62 3.45 -6.39
CA GLU A 114 -12.87 2.70 -6.17
C GLU A 114 -12.74 1.77 -4.96
N ILE A 115 -11.64 1.04 -4.85
CA ILE A 115 -11.36 0.20 -3.67
C ILE A 115 -11.34 1.05 -2.41
N ASN A 116 -10.65 2.19 -2.44
CA ASN A 116 -10.55 3.06 -1.27
C ASN A 116 -11.91 3.64 -0.88
N ALA A 117 -12.72 4.09 -1.85
CA ALA A 117 -14.09 4.55 -1.61
C ALA A 117 -14.95 3.45 -0.97
N ASN A 118 -14.87 2.22 -1.50
CA ASN A 118 -15.59 1.06 -0.95
C ASN A 118 -15.16 0.72 0.48
N LEU A 119 -13.86 0.80 0.78
CA LEU A 119 -13.32 0.59 2.13
C LEU A 119 -13.81 1.67 3.11
N MET A 120 -13.85 2.94 2.69
CA MET A 120 -14.37 4.04 3.51
C MET A 120 -15.86 3.86 3.81
N ASN A 121 -16.66 3.53 2.79
CA ASN A 121 -18.08 3.22 2.96
C ASN A 121 -18.29 2.05 3.93
N LEU A 122 -17.49 0.99 3.82
CA LEU A 122 -17.55 -0.16 4.72
C LEU A 122 -17.20 0.24 6.17
N HIS A 123 -16.20 1.11 6.35
CA HIS A 123 -15.83 1.61 7.67
C HIS A 123 -16.97 2.41 8.31
N GLU A 124 -17.58 3.32 7.55
CA GLU A 124 -18.71 4.13 7.99
C GLU A 124 -19.91 3.26 8.39
N GLN A 125 -20.26 2.27 7.57
CA GLN A 125 -21.34 1.32 7.87
C GLN A 125 -21.06 0.54 9.17
N LYS A 126 -19.82 0.09 9.38
CA LYS A 126 -19.42 -0.59 10.62
C LYS A 126 -19.55 0.31 11.84
N GLN A 127 -19.10 1.57 11.75
CA GLN A 127 -19.23 2.56 12.82
C GLN A 127 -20.70 2.85 13.15
N GLN A 128 -21.54 3.02 12.13
CA GLN A 128 -22.96 3.29 12.32
C GLN A 128 -23.69 2.10 12.98
N LYS A 129 -23.35 0.87 12.58
CA LYS A 129 -23.88 -0.34 13.21
C LYS A 129 -23.47 -0.44 14.67
N LEU A 130 -22.20 -0.15 14.99
CA LEU A 130 -21.69 -0.15 16.37
C LEU A 130 -22.41 0.90 17.23
N LEU A 131 -22.58 2.12 16.71
CA LEU A 131 -23.34 3.19 17.39
C LEU A 131 -24.78 2.79 17.67
N GLY A 132 -25.44 2.12 16.71
CA GLY A 132 -26.79 1.57 16.89
C GLY A 132 -26.86 0.56 18.05
N ILE A 133 -25.90 -0.38 18.11
CA ILE A 133 -25.81 -1.36 19.21
C ILE A 133 -25.61 -0.65 20.55
N ILE A 134 -24.67 0.29 20.64
CA ILE A 134 -24.42 1.07 21.87
C ILE A 134 -25.69 1.81 22.33
N LYS A 135 -26.43 2.40 21.39
CA LYS A 135 -27.69 3.10 21.69
C LYS A 135 -28.75 2.14 22.24
N CYS A 136 -28.92 0.96 21.64
CA CYS A 136 -29.83 -0.08 22.14
C CYS A 136 -29.46 -0.54 23.55
N VAL A 137 -28.17 -0.83 23.80
CA VAL A 137 -27.69 -1.25 25.12
C VAL A 137 -27.96 -0.17 26.18
N LYS A 138 -27.72 1.11 25.87
CA LYS A 138 -28.04 2.24 26.77
C LYS A 138 -29.54 2.33 27.09
N ILE A 139 -30.42 2.11 26.11
CA ILE A 139 -31.89 2.11 26.32
C ILE A 139 -32.30 0.96 27.24
N ILE A 140 -31.79 -0.25 26.99
CA ILE A 140 -32.07 -1.43 27.80
C ILE A 140 -31.61 -1.22 29.25
N LEU A 141 -30.37 -0.76 29.46
CA LEU A 141 -29.83 -0.45 30.77
C LEU A 141 -30.67 0.61 31.50
N LYS A 142 -31.06 1.70 30.82
CA LYS A 142 -31.91 2.75 31.41
C LYS A 142 -33.27 2.19 31.84
N SER A 143 -33.88 1.31 31.04
CA SER A 143 -35.15 0.65 31.38
C SER A 143 -35.01 -0.29 32.58
N LEU A 144 -33.94 -1.08 32.64
CA LEU A 144 -33.63 -1.95 33.78
C LEU A 144 -33.43 -1.16 35.07
N ILE A 145 -32.65 -0.06 35.03
CA ILE A 145 -32.44 0.81 36.19
C ILE A 145 -33.78 1.38 36.68
N LEU A 146 -34.64 1.87 35.78
CA LEU A 146 -35.96 2.39 36.16
C LEU A 146 -36.87 1.34 36.82
N LYS A 147 -36.77 0.07 36.41
CA LYS A 147 -37.53 -1.04 37.01
C LYS A 147 -36.99 -1.48 38.39
N LEU A 148 -35.71 -1.24 38.66
CA LEU A 148 -35.04 -1.63 39.90
C LEU A 148 -35.06 -0.53 40.97
N LEU A 149 -35.40 0.71 40.60
CA LEU A 149 -35.63 1.77 41.58
C LEU A 149 -36.96 1.52 42.31
N PRO A 150 -36.99 1.52 43.65
CA PRO A 150 -38.23 1.36 44.38
C PRO A 150 -39.16 2.53 44.04
N ASN A 151 -40.42 2.23 43.73
CA ASN A 151 -41.46 3.25 43.65
C ASN A 151 -41.56 3.91 45.02
N SER A 152 -40.89 5.04 45.23
CA SER A 152 -41.17 5.93 46.34
C SER A 152 -42.56 6.51 46.10
N THR A 153 -43.58 5.75 46.53
CA THR A 153 -44.95 6.22 46.66
C THR A 153 -44.91 7.38 47.65
N VAL A 154 -45.04 8.59 47.11
CA VAL A 154 -45.29 9.81 47.86
C VAL A 154 -46.67 9.64 48.51
N SER A 155 -46.69 9.62 49.84
CA SER A 155 -47.87 9.80 50.69
C SER A 155 -48.26 11.26 50.76
#